data_AF-A0A3B3RWQ3-F1
#
_entry.id   AF-A0A3B3RWQ3-F1
#
_cell.length_a   1.000
_cell.length_b   1.000
_cell.length_c   1.000
_cell.angle_alpha   90.00
_cell.angle_beta   90.00
_cell.angle_gamma   90.00
#
_symmetry.space_group_name_H-M   'P 1'
#
loop_
_entity.id
_entity.type
_entity.pdbx_description
1 polymer ?
#
loop_
_entity_poly.entity_id
_entity_poly.type
_entity_poly.pdbx_seq_one_letter_code
_entity_poly.pdbx_strand_id
1 'polypeptide(L)'
;CFEKQPLQDPLKKVTSRAFLSLLACSPSAQSYACRGLVDTLIERLRNIHLQLQQESLNPGKAAQKKKQEESCLRELKLVLQLLRNCLYRNEECKLQASACDSRLAFAVAPLWPWLLLDDRLMEAALELLCVFTASVLHSVMKLATLLAPENSGHQRLAFCLLANLAASRDCKGLLQKMDGALELIAELALHKRDSHRPLTLLILHNVSFCSANKAKVLASKSVSVLVSCLESNQLHICAIGASALWSLLHNYQKAKVILKNPSIRIKAEEAFTSAQE
;
A
#
# COMPACT_ATOMS: atom_id res chain seq x y z
N CYS A 1 -22.31 -5.69 26.52
CA CYS A 1 -23.24 -6.73 26.07
C CYS A 1 -23.41 -6.73 24.54
N PHE A 2 -22.36 -7.08 23.80
CA PHE A 2 -22.45 -7.35 22.36
C PHE A 2 -21.92 -8.76 22.10
N GLU A 3 -22.57 -9.74 22.71
CA GLU A 3 -22.29 -11.15 22.42
C GLU A 3 -23.36 -11.70 21.46
N LYS A 4 -22.87 -12.26 20.36
CA LYS A 4 -23.47 -13.36 19.60
C LYS A 4 -24.83 -13.12 18.92
N GLN A 5 -24.93 -12.15 18.00
CA GLN A 5 -26.04 -12.17 17.03
C GLN A 5 -25.61 -11.81 15.59
N PRO A 6 -26.05 -12.59 14.58
CA PRO A 6 -25.68 -12.40 13.17
C PRO A 6 -26.14 -11.05 12.61
N LEU A 7 -25.44 -10.56 11.58
CA LEU A 7 -25.43 -9.17 11.10
C LEU A 7 -26.52 -8.82 10.04
N GLN A 8 -27.75 -9.32 10.17
CA GLN A 8 -28.81 -9.11 9.15
C GLN A 8 -29.91 -8.08 9.54
N ASP A 9 -29.63 -7.13 10.43
CA ASP A 9 -30.65 -6.18 10.92
C ASP A 9 -30.52 -4.79 10.25
N PRO A 10 -31.59 -4.23 9.63
CA PRO A 10 -31.59 -2.88 9.05
C PRO A 10 -31.17 -1.78 10.04
N LEU A 11 -31.47 -1.95 11.34
CA LEU A 11 -31.01 -1.06 12.41
C LEU A 11 -29.49 -1.07 12.58
N LYS A 12 -28.83 -2.22 12.36
CA LYS A 12 -27.37 -2.30 12.38
C LYS A 12 -26.76 -1.52 11.21
N LYS A 13 -27.33 -1.55 10.01
CA LYS A 13 -26.78 -0.82 8.85
C LYS A 13 -26.78 0.71 9.05
N VAL A 14 -27.86 1.26 9.61
CA VAL A 14 -27.95 2.69 9.92
C VAL A 14 -26.96 3.06 11.02
N THR A 15 -26.92 2.28 12.09
CA THR A 15 -25.98 2.43 13.21
C THR A 15 -24.52 2.37 12.72
N SER A 16 -24.17 1.40 11.88
CA SER A 16 -22.82 1.26 11.30
C SER A 16 -22.40 2.45 10.46
N ARG A 17 -23.32 3.06 9.69
CA ARG A 17 -23.02 4.26 8.90
C ARG A 17 -22.84 5.48 9.80
N ALA A 18 -23.65 5.63 10.84
CA ALA A 18 -23.49 6.68 11.83
C ALA A 18 -22.14 6.55 12.55
N PHE A 19 -21.74 5.33 12.94
CA PHE A 19 -20.42 5.05 13.52
C PHE A 19 -19.27 5.34 12.57
N LEU A 20 -19.38 4.95 11.30
CA LEU A 20 -18.37 5.29 10.27
C LEU A 20 -18.16 6.80 10.18
N SER A 21 -19.25 7.58 10.11
CA SER A 21 -19.19 9.03 10.06
C SER A 21 -18.59 9.63 11.33
N LEU A 22 -18.99 9.15 12.51
CA LEU A 22 -18.49 9.62 13.80
C LEU A 22 -16.99 9.36 13.98
N LEU A 23 -16.53 8.15 13.68
CA LEU A 23 -15.12 7.76 13.79
C LEU A 23 -14.23 8.49 12.78
N ALA A 24 -14.79 8.95 11.66
CA ALA A 24 -14.07 9.73 10.66
C ALA A 24 -13.79 11.18 11.10
N CYS A 25 -14.59 11.74 12.01
CA CYS A 25 -14.53 13.16 12.36
C CYS A 25 -14.25 13.47 13.84
N SER A 26 -14.26 12.47 14.74
CA SER A 26 -14.11 12.69 16.19
C SER A 26 -12.95 11.89 16.81
N PRO A 27 -11.83 12.57 17.18
CA PRO A 27 -10.72 11.93 17.89
C PRO A 27 -11.14 11.31 19.23
N SER A 28 -12.07 11.94 19.95
CA SER A 28 -12.60 11.40 21.21
C SER A 28 -13.38 10.11 21.00
N ALA A 29 -14.16 10.01 19.91
CA ALA A 29 -14.84 8.77 19.56
C ALA A 29 -13.84 7.66 19.17
N GLN A 30 -12.76 8.02 18.47
CA GLN A 30 -11.68 7.07 18.15
C GLN A 30 -10.98 6.56 19.42
N SER A 31 -10.60 7.44 20.35
CA SER A 31 -9.96 7.01 21.62
C SER A 31 -10.90 6.13 22.46
N TYR A 32 -12.21 6.41 22.46
CA TYR A 32 -13.18 5.51 23.07
C TYR A 32 -13.26 4.15 22.34
N ALA A 33 -13.19 4.14 21.01
CA ALA A 33 -13.13 2.91 20.22
C ALA A 33 -11.87 2.08 20.50
N CYS A 34 -10.74 2.69 20.86
CA CYS A 34 -9.56 1.94 21.30
C CYS A 34 -9.87 1.12 22.57
N ARG A 35 -10.90 1.42 23.37
CA ARG A 35 -11.24 0.65 24.59
C ARG A 35 -11.96 -0.70 24.33
N GLY A 36 -11.67 -1.35 23.20
CA GLY A 36 -12.08 -2.72 22.89
C GLY A 36 -12.80 -2.91 21.54
N LEU A 37 -13.21 -1.83 20.86
CA LEU A 37 -13.84 -1.95 19.54
C LEU A 37 -12.83 -2.46 18.50
N VAL A 38 -11.58 -1.97 18.55
CA VAL A 38 -10.52 -2.40 17.62
C VAL A 38 -10.31 -3.92 17.68
N ASP A 39 -10.17 -4.49 18.88
CA ASP A 39 -9.98 -5.93 19.05
C ASP A 39 -11.20 -6.72 18.59
N THR A 40 -12.40 -6.22 18.90
CA THR A 40 -13.67 -6.82 18.45
C THR A 40 -13.75 -6.87 16.92
N LEU A 41 -13.35 -5.79 16.24
CA LEU A 41 -13.35 -5.72 14.78
C LEU A 41 -12.31 -6.65 14.16
N ILE A 42 -11.10 -6.75 14.75
CA ILE A 42 -10.07 -7.68 14.27
C ILE A 42 -10.51 -9.13 14.45
N GLU A 43 -11.09 -9.46 15.60
CA GLU A 43 -11.64 -10.79 15.84
C GLU A 43 -12.81 -11.08 14.88
N ARG A 44 -13.58 -10.06 14.49
CA ARG A 44 -14.62 -10.22 13.48
C ARG A 44 -14.03 -10.55 12.09
N LEU A 45 -12.91 -9.95 11.69
CA LEU A 45 -12.22 -10.31 10.43
C LEU A 45 -11.87 -11.80 10.40
N ARG A 46 -11.35 -12.35 11.50
CA ARG A 46 -11.02 -13.78 11.61
C ARG A 46 -12.24 -14.67 11.52
N ASN A 47 -13.31 -14.29 12.21
CA ASN A 47 -14.57 -15.03 12.13
C ASN A 47 -15.15 -15.03 10.72
N ILE A 48 -15.06 -13.91 10.00
CA ILE A 48 -15.48 -13.84 8.59
C ILE A 48 -14.60 -14.75 7.73
N HIS A 49 -13.28 -14.78 7.94
CA HIS A 49 -12.39 -15.70 7.24
C HIS A 49 -12.80 -17.17 7.45
N LEU A 50 -13.04 -17.57 8.70
CA LEU A 50 -13.48 -18.93 9.02
C LEU A 50 -14.82 -19.26 8.36
N GLN A 51 -15.77 -18.32 8.35
CA GLN A 51 -17.06 -18.50 7.67
C GLN A 51 -16.90 -18.70 6.16
N LEU A 52 -16.09 -17.86 5.51
CA LEU A 52 -15.82 -17.96 4.08
C LEU A 52 -15.09 -19.26 3.72
N GLN A 53 -14.17 -19.71 4.56
CA GLN A 53 -13.44 -20.97 4.39
C GLN A 53 -14.34 -22.21 4.60
N GLN A 54 -15.25 -22.18 5.57
CA GLN A 54 -16.20 -23.26 5.78
C GLN A 54 -17.18 -23.39 4.61
N GLU A 55 -17.68 -22.27 4.09
CA GLU A 55 -18.56 -22.26 2.94
C GLU A 55 -17.85 -22.80 1.69
N SER A 56 -16.56 -22.51 1.47
CA SER A 56 -15.82 -22.98 0.30
C SER A 56 -15.69 -24.51 0.25
N LEU A 57 -15.58 -25.17 1.41
CA LEU A 57 -15.37 -26.62 1.55
C LEU A 57 -16.66 -27.46 1.48
N ASN A 58 -17.84 -26.87 1.69
CA ASN A 58 -19.10 -27.62 1.75
C ASN A 58 -19.74 -27.81 0.36
N PRO A 59 -20.11 -29.05 -0.05
CA PRO A 59 -20.76 -29.35 -1.33
C PRO A 59 -22.28 -29.05 -1.37
N GLY A 60 -22.76 -28.10 -0.57
CA GLY A 60 -24.20 -27.81 -0.40
C GLY A 60 -24.85 -26.94 -1.49
N LYS A 61 -26.14 -26.62 -1.33
CA LYS A 61 -27.00 -25.87 -2.26
C LYS A 61 -26.36 -24.54 -2.72
N ALA A 62 -25.90 -24.49 -3.98
CA ALA A 62 -25.07 -23.40 -4.53
C ALA A 62 -25.68 -21.98 -4.44
N ALA A 63 -27.00 -21.83 -4.57
CA ALA A 63 -27.66 -20.52 -4.55
C ALA A 63 -27.64 -19.86 -3.14
N GLN A 64 -27.79 -20.67 -2.09
CA GLN A 64 -27.79 -20.16 -0.71
C GLN A 64 -26.38 -19.82 -0.24
N LYS A 65 -25.39 -20.62 -0.66
CA LYS A 65 -23.95 -20.37 -0.47
C LYS A 65 -23.55 -19.01 -1.05
N LYS A 66 -23.92 -18.73 -2.30
CA LYS A 66 -23.59 -17.45 -2.97
C LYS A 66 -24.17 -16.24 -2.24
N LYS A 67 -25.42 -16.33 -1.76
CA LYS A 67 -26.06 -15.24 -0.99
C LYS A 67 -25.40 -15.00 0.37
N GLN A 68 -24.97 -16.07 1.04
CA GLN A 68 -24.28 -16.00 2.32
C GLN A 68 -22.86 -15.43 2.16
N GLU A 69 -22.14 -15.86 1.13
CA GLU A 69 -20.83 -15.34 0.75
C GLU A 69 -20.91 -13.83 0.47
N GLU A 70 -21.83 -13.38 -0.39
CA GLU A 70 -22.06 -11.95 -0.63
C GLU A 70 -22.39 -11.17 0.65
N SER A 71 -23.11 -11.78 1.59
CA SER A 71 -23.38 -11.16 2.90
C SER A 71 -22.10 -11.00 3.73
N CYS A 72 -21.25 -12.03 3.75
CA CYS A 72 -19.97 -12.00 4.45
C CYS A 72 -19.02 -10.97 3.83
N LEU A 73 -18.98 -10.84 2.50
CA LEU A 73 -18.15 -9.85 1.81
C LEU A 73 -18.62 -8.41 2.07
N ARG A 74 -19.94 -8.17 2.10
CA ARG A 74 -20.50 -6.86 2.49
C ARG A 74 -20.12 -6.49 3.93
N GLU A 75 -20.16 -7.47 4.82
CA GLU A 75 -19.76 -7.28 6.21
C GLU A 75 -18.25 -7.03 6.34
N LEU A 76 -17.43 -7.80 5.64
CA LEU A 76 -15.98 -7.64 5.60
C LEU A 76 -15.61 -6.21 5.21
N LYS A 77 -16.23 -5.70 4.14
CA LYS A 77 -16.02 -4.31 3.69
C LYS A 77 -16.29 -3.30 4.81
N LEU A 78 -17.39 -3.47 5.53
CA LEU A 78 -17.76 -2.58 6.62
C LEU A 78 -16.72 -2.62 7.76
N VAL A 79 -16.28 -3.81 8.16
CA VAL A 79 -15.28 -3.99 9.21
C VAL A 79 -13.95 -3.34 8.83
N LEU A 80 -13.51 -3.51 7.58
CA LEU A 80 -12.30 -2.86 7.05
C LEU A 80 -12.39 -1.33 7.13
N GLN A 81 -13.54 -0.75 6.75
CA GLN A 81 -13.76 0.70 6.78
C GLN A 81 -13.86 1.25 8.20
N LEU A 82 -14.47 0.53 9.14
CA LEU A 82 -14.53 0.93 10.55
C LEU A 82 -13.13 0.93 11.17
N LEU A 83 -12.35 -0.14 10.95
CA LEU A 83 -10.96 -0.20 11.38
C LEU A 83 -10.13 0.95 10.78
N ARG A 84 -10.33 1.26 9.49
CA ARG A 84 -9.61 2.37 8.83
C ARG A 84 -9.89 3.68 9.56
N ASN A 85 -11.14 3.95 9.90
CA ASN A 85 -11.52 5.18 10.59
C ASN A 85 -11.04 5.21 12.05
N CYS A 86 -11.03 4.08 12.76
CA CYS A 86 -10.46 4.00 14.10
C CYS A 86 -8.95 4.32 14.10
N LEU A 87 -8.23 3.85 13.09
CA LEU A 87 -6.77 3.98 12.99
C LEU A 87 -6.32 5.32 12.38
N TYR A 88 -7.22 6.05 11.72
CA TYR A 88 -6.87 7.28 11.00
C TYR A 88 -6.41 8.38 11.97
N ARG A 89 -5.11 8.69 11.91
CA ARG A 89 -4.43 9.69 12.77
C ARG A 89 -4.54 9.41 14.27
N ASN A 90 -4.76 8.15 14.66
CA ASN A 90 -4.85 7.74 16.06
C ASN A 90 -3.78 6.67 16.39
N GLU A 91 -2.70 7.09 17.03
CA GLU A 91 -1.57 6.21 17.37
C GLU A 91 -1.90 5.18 18.45
N GLU A 92 -2.80 5.49 19.39
CA GLU A 92 -3.26 4.57 20.43
C GLU A 92 -3.94 3.35 19.80
N CYS A 93 -4.89 3.58 18.90
CA CYS A 93 -5.58 2.51 18.18
C CYS A 93 -4.64 1.72 17.25
N LYS A 94 -3.62 2.35 16.65
CA LYS A 94 -2.61 1.65 15.83
C LYS A 94 -1.71 0.74 16.65
N LEU A 95 -1.25 1.22 17.81
CA LEU A 95 -0.46 0.42 18.75
C LEU A 95 -1.26 -0.77 19.23
N GLN A 96 -2.53 -0.58 19.58
CA GLN A 96 -3.41 -1.67 19.99
C GLN A 96 -3.64 -2.71 18.89
N ALA A 97 -3.94 -2.28 17.67
CA ALA A 97 -4.07 -3.17 16.51
C ALA A 97 -2.77 -3.93 16.17
N SER A 98 -1.62 -3.48 16.68
CA SER A 98 -0.31 -4.12 16.53
C SER A 98 0.11 -4.98 17.74
N ALA A 99 -0.35 -4.67 18.95
CA ALA A 99 0.18 -5.20 20.20
C ALA A 99 -0.50 -6.48 20.69
N CYS A 100 -1.69 -6.82 20.19
CA CYS A 100 -2.40 -8.03 20.62
C CYS A 100 -1.94 -9.30 19.89
N ASP A 101 -2.22 -10.46 20.51
CA ASP A 101 -2.21 -11.80 19.89
C ASP A 101 -3.16 -11.89 18.65
N SER A 102 -3.95 -10.83 18.45
CA SER A 102 -4.78 -10.48 17.32
C SER A 102 -4.19 -9.38 16.42
N ARG A 103 -2.99 -9.59 15.85
CA ARG A 103 -2.43 -8.59 14.93
C ARG A 103 -3.33 -8.44 13.70
N LEU A 104 -3.72 -7.20 13.41
CA LEU A 104 -4.57 -6.87 12.26
C LEU A 104 -4.01 -7.47 10.95
N ALA A 105 -2.70 -7.39 10.74
CA ALA A 105 -2.05 -7.98 9.56
C ALA A 105 -2.31 -9.49 9.41
N PHE A 106 -2.32 -10.26 10.51
CA PHE A 106 -2.61 -11.68 10.50
C PHE A 106 -4.09 -12.00 10.32
N ALA A 107 -4.99 -11.08 10.67
CA ALA A 107 -6.41 -11.24 10.43
C ALA A 107 -6.80 -10.95 8.96
N VAL A 108 -6.12 -9.98 8.32
CA VAL A 108 -6.40 -9.62 6.91
C VAL A 108 -5.71 -10.58 5.93
N ALA A 109 -4.49 -11.07 6.23
CA ALA A 109 -3.73 -11.90 5.29
C ALA A 109 -4.49 -13.14 4.76
N PRO A 110 -5.20 -13.93 5.59
CA PRO A 110 -5.95 -15.09 5.11
C PRO A 110 -7.17 -14.75 4.24
N LEU A 111 -7.64 -13.50 4.26
CA LEU A 111 -8.79 -13.03 3.49
C LEU A 111 -8.43 -12.67 2.04
N TRP A 112 -7.14 -12.63 1.69
CA TRP A 112 -6.68 -12.22 0.36
C TRP A 112 -7.41 -12.88 -0.80
N PRO A 113 -7.63 -14.22 -0.82
CA PRO A 113 -8.33 -14.87 -1.93
C PRO A 113 -9.68 -14.23 -2.26
N TRP A 114 -10.43 -13.76 -1.26
CA TRP A 114 -11.70 -13.07 -1.47
C TRP A 114 -11.55 -11.58 -1.75
N LEU A 115 -10.53 -10.92 -1.19
CA LEU A 115 -10.20 -9.54 -1.55
C LEU A 115 -9.83 -9.42 -3.04
N LEU A 116 -9.08 -10.40 -3.56
CA LEU A 116 -8.64 -10.42 -4.96
C LEU A 116 -9.80 -10.57 -5.96
N LEU A 117 -10.97 -11.05 -5.51
CA LEU A 117 -12.17 -11.29 -6.32
C LEU A 117 -13.13 -10.08 -6.39
N ASP A 118 -12.93 -9.04 -5.57
CA ASP A 118 -13.77 -7.84 -5.54
C ASP A 118 -12.92 -6.57 -5.39
N ASP A 119 -12.84 -5.77 -6.46
CA ASP A 119 -12.05 -4.54 -6.51
C ASP A 119 -12.41 -3.55 -5.39
N ARG A 120 -13.71 -3.42 -5.08
CA ARG A 120 -14.20 -2.46 -4.08
C ARG A 120 -13.90 -2.92 -2.65
N LEU A 121 -13.71 -4.22 -2.47
CA LEU A 121 -13.30 -4.83 -1.21
C LEU A 121 -11.79 -4.72 -1.03
N MET A 122 -11.03 -4.97 -2.11
CA MET A 122 -9.58 -4.77 -2.16
C MET A 122 -9.20 -3.32 -1.87
N GLU A 123 -9.89 -2.35 -2.48
CA GLU A 123 -9.69 -0.93 -2.22
C GLU A 123 -9.83 -0.60 -0.71
N ALA A 124 -10.91 -1.07 -0.06
CA ALA A 124 -11.13 -0.85 1.36
C ALA A 124 -10.05 -1.49 2.25
N ALA A 125 -9.56 -2.68 1.87
CA ALA A 125 -8.46 -3.35 2.57
C ALA A 125 -7.15 -2.58 2.44
N LEU A 126 -6.84 -2.07 1.25
CA LEU A 126 -5.64 -1.29 0.99
C LEU A 126 -5.68 0.07 1.71
N GLU A 127 -6.82 0.76 1.71
CA GLU A 127 -6.99 1.98 2.49
C GLU A 127 -6.76 1.75 3.99
N LEU A 128 -7.33 0.67 4.55
CA LEU A 128 -7.11 0.28 5.94
C LEU A 128 -5.62 0.04 6.20
N LEU A 129 -4.97 -0.76 5.36
CA LEU A 129 -3.56 -1.08 5.50
C LEU A 129 -2.73 0.20 5.45
N CYS A 130 -2.93 1.05 4.44
CA CYS A 130 -2.29 2.37 4.35
C CYS A 130 -2.33 3.17 5.67
N VAL A 131 -3.50 3.20 6.33
CA VAL A 131 -3.68 3.92 7.59
C VAL A 131 -3.00 3.21 8.76
N PHE A 132 -3.09 1.88 8.81
CA PHE A 132 -2.48 1.06 9.85
C PHE A 132 -0.95 1.17 9.86
N THR A 133 -0.35 1.41 8.69
CA THR A 133 1.05 1.05 8.50
C THR A 133 1.98 2.16 8.05
N ALA A 134 2.66 2.69 9.04
CA ALA A 134 4.09 2.89 8.94
C ALA A 134 4.90 1.55 8.89
N SER A 135 4.28 0.36 8.73
CA SER A 135 4.94 -0.97 8.81
C SER A 135 4.68 -1.96 7.63
N VAL A 136 3.90 -1.59 6.61
CA VAL A 136 3.44 -2.44 5.48
C VAL A 136 4.41 -2.48 4.33
N LEU A 137 5.32 -1.53 4.28
CA LEU A 137 6.25 -1.36 3.19
C LEU A 137 7.01 -2.67 2.89
N HIS A 138 7.39 -3.42 3.93
CA HIS A 138 8.01 -4.75 3.80
C HIS A 138 7.05 -5.82 3.26
N SER A 139 5.82 -5.89 3.78
CA SER A 139 4.80 -6.83 3.32
C SER A 139 4.36 -6.55 1.89
N VAL A 140 4.19 -5.29 1.49
CA VAL A 140 3.74 -4.92 0.14
C VAL A 140 4.86 -5.03 -0.88
N MET A 141 6.11 -4.78 -0.52
CA MET A 141 7.25 -5.12 -1.38
C MET A 141 7.36 -6.63 -1.60
N LYS A 142 7.15 -7.43 -0.55
CA LYS A 142 7.11 -8.89 -0.62
C LYS A 142 5.91 -9.40 -1.45
N LEU A 143 4.75 -8.73 -1.40
CA LEU A 143 3.58 -9.08 -2.22
C LEU A 143 3.78 -8.68 -3.69
N ALA A 144 4.37 -7.51 -3.96
CA ALA A 144 4.71 -7.05 -5.31
C ALA A 144 5.70 -7.99 -6.03
N THR A 145 6.48 -8.77 -5.26
CA THR A 145 7.50 -9.69 -5.78
C THR A 145 7.11 -11.17 -5.74
N LEU A 146 6.35 -11.61 -4.72
CA LEU A 146 6.06 -13.04 -4.51
C LEU A 146 4.67 -13.48 -4.97
N LEU A 147 3.75 -12.55 -5.25
CA LEU A 147 2.40 -12.92 -5.70
C LEU A 147 2.22 -12.61 -7.19
N ALA A 148 2.21 -13.71 -7.95
CA ALA A 148 1.63 -13.88 -9.27
C ALA A 148 2.51 -13.46 -10.48
N PRO A 149 2.38 -14.18 -11.61
CA PRO A 149 3.06 -13.86 -12.86
C PRO A 149 2.69 -12.44 -13.31
N GLU A 150 3.59 -11.83 -14.09
CA GLU A 150 3.46 -10.52 -14.74
C GLU A 150 2.01 -10.17 -15.12
N ASN A 151 1.56 -8.96 -14.74
CA ASN A 151 0.29 -8.32 -15.13
C ASN A 151 -1.00 -8.71 -14.39
N SER A 152 -0.97 -8.90 -13.07
CA SER A 152 -2.22 -8.92 -12.28
C SER A 152 -2.59 -7.50 -11.78
N GLY A 153 -3.88 -7.15 -11.80
CA GLY A 153 -4.36 -5.86 -11.26
C GLY A 153 -3.94 -5.61 -9.79
N HIS A 154 -3.62 -6.69 -9.08
CA HIS A 154 -3.17 -6.71 -7.69
C HIS A 154 -1.74 -6.19 -7.52
N GLN A 155 -0.82 -6.49 -8.45
CA GLN A 155 0.52 -5.88 -8.47
C GLN A 155 0.42 -4.37 -8.67
N ARG A 156 -0.40 -3.91 -9.61
CA ARG A 156 -0.64 -2.48 -9.86
C ARG A 156 -1.09 -1.75 -8.59
N LEU A 157 -2.04 -2.33 -7.86
CA LEU A 157 -2.54 -1.74 -6.61
C LEU A 157 -1.49 -1.74 -5.50
N ALA A 158 -0.69 -2.80 -5.37
CA ALA A 158 0.44 -2.85 -4.45
C ALA A 158 1.48 -1.76 -4.76
N PHE A 159 1.85 -1.57 -6.04
CA PHE A 159 2.76 -0.51 -6.45
C PHE A 159 2.17 0.90 -6.24
N CYS A 160 0.87 1.10 -6.50
CA CYS A 160 0.19 2.36 -6.18
C CYS A 160 0.25 2.70 -4.68
N LEU A 161 0.04 1.69 -3.81
CA LEU A 161 0.13 1.84 -2.37
C LEU A 161 1.55 2.23 -1.94
N LEU A 162 2.57 1.55 -2.48
CA LEU A 162 3.98 1.88 -2.21
C LEU A 162 4.34 3.29 -2.68
N ALA A 163 3.84 3.72 -3.85
CA ALA A 163 4.10 5.05 -4.39
C ALA A 163 3.54 6.13 -3.47
N ASN A 164 2.32 5.92 -2.97
CA ASN A 164 1.64 6.81 -2.02
C ASN A 164 2.36 6.84 -0.66
N LEU A 165 2.81 5.69 -0.16
CA LEU A 165 3.60 5.61 1.07
C LEU A 165 4.96 6.31 0.90
N ALA A 166 5.66 6.12 -0.22
CA ALA A 166 6.93 6.79 -0.48
C ALA A 166 6.78 8.33 -0.63
N ALA A 167 5.60 8.81 -1.06
CA ALA A 167 5.29 10.24 -1.15
C ALA A 167 5.01 10.88 0.22
N SER A 168 4.47 10.11 1.17
CA SER A 168 4.09 10.59 2.51
C SER A 168 5.30 11.00 3.35
N ARG A 169 5.25 12.19 3.98
CA ARG A 169 6.34 12.72 4.83
C ARG A 169 6.66 11.79 6.00
N ASP A 170 5.64 11.17 6.59
CA ASP A 170 5.77 10.31 7.77
C ASP A 170 6.34 8.93 7.42
N CYS A 171 6.19 8.50 6.16
CA CYS A 171 6.58 7.17 5.70
C CYS A 171 7.92 7.15 4.93
N LYS A 172 8.44 8.33 4.54
CA LYS A 172 9.72 8.46 3.80
C LYS A 172 10.93 7.84 4.49
N GLY A 173 10.96 7.84 5.82
CA GLY A 173 12.05 7.24 6.62
C GLY A 173 11.95 5.73 6.80
N LEU A 174 10.84 5.10 6.43
CA LEU A 174 10.62 3.66 6.62
C LEU A 174 11.39 2.83 5.60
N LEU A 175 11.49 3.31 4.34
CA LEU A 175 12.33 2.69 3.31
C LEU A 175 13.81 2.68 3.71
N GLN A 176 14.24 3.66 4.51
CA GLN A 176 15.61 3.69 5.03
C GLN A 176 15.91 2.52 5.96
N LYS A 177 14.91 2.05 6.72
CA LYS A 177 15.07 1.01 7.74
C LYS A 177 14.95 -0.41 7.17
N MET A 178 14.59 -0.54 5.89
CA MET A 178 14.43 -1.83 5.24
C MET A 178 15.66 -2.17 4.41
N ASP A 179 16.36 -3.23 4.78
CA ASP A 179 17.49 -3.75 4.02
C ASP A 179 17.00 -4.42 2.71
N GLY A 180 17.73 -4.18 1.62
CA GLY A 180 17.41 -4.76 0.29
C GLY A 180 16.28 -4.09 -0.47
N ALA A 181 15.59 -3.10 0.12
CA ALA A 181 14.41 -2.50 -0.49
C ALA A 181 14.73 -1.73 -1.78
N LEU A 182 15.84 -0.98 -1.80
CA LEU A 182 16.20 -0.17 -2.96
C LEU A 182 16.74 -1.02 -4.11
N GLU A 183 17.46 -2.09 -3.78
CA GLU A 183 17.93 -3.09 -4.74
C GLU A 183 16.74 -3.72 -5.46
N LEU A 184 15.72 -4.12 -4.71
CA LEU A 184 14.52 -4.74 -5.27
C LEU A 184 13.70 -3.76 -6.13
N ILE A 185 13.50 -2.52 -5.67
CA ILE A 185 12.81 -1.48 -6.46
C ILE A 185 13.58 -1.18 -7.75
N ALA A 186 14.91 -1.13 -7.69
CA ALA A 186 15.74 -0.92 -8.86
C ALA A 186 15.65 -2.09 -9.86
N GLU A 187 15.64 -3.34 -9.37
CA GLU A 187 15.47 -4.53 -10.21
C GLU A 187 14.13 -4.53 -10.93
N LEU A 188 13.04 -4.23 -10.22
CA LEU A 188 11.71 -4.12 -10.82
C LEU A 188 11.65 -3.00 -11.86
N ALA A 189 12.28 -1.85 -11.60
CA ALA A 189 12.30 -0.72 -12.52
C ALA A 189 13.14 -0.94 -13.81
N LEU A 190 14.05 -1.92 -13.81
CA LEU A 190 14.86 -2.30 -14.99
C LEU A 190 14.03 -3.01 -16.06
N HIS A 191 12.92 -3.65 -15.70
CA HIS A 191 12.11 -4.44 -16.62
C HIS A 191 11.35 -3.53 -17.59
N LYS A 192 11.95 -3.25 -18.76
CA LYS A 192 11.44 -2.27 -19.74
C LYS A 192 10.02 -2.56 -20.27
N ARG A 193 9.57 -3.82 -20.19
CA ARG A 193 8.27 -4.29 -20.69
C ARG A 193 7.21 -4.49 -19.60
N ASP A 194 7.55 -4.23 -18.34
CA ASP A 194 6.62 -4.39 -17.22
C ASP A 194 5.57 -3.26 -17.24
N SER A 195 4.29 -3.63 -17.18
CA SER A 195 3.17 -2.67 -17.12
C SER A 195 3.18 -1.83 -15.84
N HIS A 196 3.93 -2.26 -14.82
CA HIS A 196 4.08 -1.59 -13.54
C HIS A 196 5.32 -0.69 -13.47
N ARG A 197 6.18 -0.70 -14.49
CA ARG A 197 7.40 0.09 -14.53
C ARG A 197 7.19 1.59 -14.20
N PRO A 198 6.16 2.29 -14.72
CA PRO A 198 5.95 3.70 -14.37
C PRO A 198 5.68 3.91 -12.88
N LEU A 199 4.94 2.99 -12.23
CA LEU A 199 4.66 3.06 -10.79
C LEU A 199 5.91 2.76 -9.96
N THR A 200 6.71 1.78 -10.38
CA THR A 200 7.99 1.45 -9.74
C THR A 200 8.98 2.62 -9.82
N LEU A 201 9.05 3.28 -10.97
CA LEU A 201 9.86 4.49 -11.16
C LEU A 201 9.34 5.65 -10.29
N LEU A 202 8.02 5.79 -10.12
CA LEU A 202 7.44 6.81 -9.26
C LEU A 202 7.75 6.57 -7.77
N ILE A 203 7.79 5.31 -7.31
CA ILE A 203 8.26 4.96 -5.96
C ILE A 203 9.71 5.41 -5.79
N LEU A 204 10.59 5.03 -6.74
CA LEU A 204 12.00 5.37 -6.67
C LEU A 204 12.26 6.88 -6.72
N HIS A 205 11.47 7.59 -7.53
CA HIS A 205 11.42 9.05 -7.56
C HIS A 205 11.09 9.60 -6.17
N ASN A 206 9.97 9.17 -5.57
CA ASN A 206 9.54 9.70 -4.27
C ASN A 206 10.57 9.46 -3.16
N VAL A 207 11.26 8.32 -3.19
CA VAL A 207 12.39 8.02 -2.30
C VAL A 207 13.55 8.99 -2.50
N SER A 208 13.88 9.32 -3.74
CA SER A 208 14.99 10.21 -4.10
C SER A 208 14.79 11.64 -3.60
N PHE A 209 13.54 12.04 -3.33
CA PHE A 209 13.18 13.31 -2.69
C PHE A 209 13.35 13.29 -1.17
N CYS A 210 13.54 12.13 -0.54
CA CYS A 210 13.82 12.02 0.89
C CYS A 210 15.32 12.20 1.17
N SER A 211 15.67 13.24 1.93
CA SER A 211 17.07 13.53 2.33
C SER A 211 17.75 12.35 3.02
N ALA A 212 17.02 11.58 3.85
CA ALA A 212 17.55 10.44 4.58
C ALA A 212 17.92 9.24 3.68
N ASN A 213 17.31 9.13 2.50
CA ASN A 213 17.52 8.00 1.58
C ASN A 213 18.58 8.29 0.51
N LYS A 214 18.96 9.56 0.28
CA LYS A 214 19.88 9.97 -0.80
C LYS A 214 21.19 9.19 -0.81
N ALA A 215 21.78 8.96 0.36
CA ALA A 215 23.03 8.21 0.48
C ALA A 215 22.89 6.77 -0.05
N LYS A 216 21.81 6.08 0.32
CA LYS A 216 21.55 4.70 -0.10
C LYS A 216 21.19 4.61 -1.58
N VAL A 217 20.37 5.54 -2.08
CA VAL A 217 19.99 5.58 -3.50
C VAL A 217 21.22 5.77 -4.40
N LEU A 218 22.17 6.62 -4.00
CA LEU A 218 23.42 6.80 -4.78
C LEU A 218 24.36 5.60 -4.71
N ALA A 219 24.28 4.80 -3.64
CA ALA A 219 25.09 3.61 -3.47
C ALA A 219 24.49 2.37 -4.15
N SER A 220 23.23 2.43 -4.58
CA SER A 220 22.52 1.33 -5.23
C SER A 220 22.53 1.43 -6.76
N LYS A 221 22.05 0.37 -7.42
CA LYS A 221 21.81 0.35 -8.87
C LYS A 221 20.70 1.31 -9.32
N SER A 222 20.01 1.99 -8.40
CA SER A 222 18.93 2.92 -8.72
C SER A 222 19.38 4.08 -9.62
N VAL A 223 20.61 4.57 -9.48
CA VAL A 223 21.13 5.67 -10.31
C VAL A 223 21.19 5.26 -11.79
N SER A 224 21.66 4.06 -12.11
CA SER A 224 21.75 3.61 -13.51
C SER A 224 20.35 3.45 -14.13
N VAL A 225 19.37 2.99 -13.34
CA VAL A 225 17.96 2.94 -13.74
C VAL A 225 17.44 4.34 -14.08
N LEU A 226 17.64 5.33 -13.20
CA LEU A 226 17.17 6.70 -13.42
C LEU A 226 17.83 7.34 -14.65
N VAL A 227 19.13 7.11 -14.87
CA VAL A 227 19.83 7.58 -16.08
C VAL A 227 19.26 6.91 -17.33
N SER A 228 18.96 5.61 -17.29
CA SER A 228 18.33 4.90 -18.43
C SER A 228 16.93 5.39 -18.78
N CYS A 229 16.26 6.11 -17.85
CA CYS A 229 14.95 6.70 -18.11
C CYS A 229 15.05 7.92 -19.03
N LEU A 230 16.19 8.62 -19.06
CA LEU A 230 16.42 9.77 -19.95
C LEU A 230 16.45 9.35 -21.43
N GLU A 231 16.78 8.10 -21.71
CA GLU A 231 16.84 7.52 -23.06
C GLU A 231 15.49 6.92 -23.51
N SER A 232 14.41 7.19 -22.78
CA SER A 232 13.10 6.60 -23.10
C SER A 232 12.37 7.41 -24.17
N ASN A 233 11.68 6.71 -25.07
CA ASN A 233 10.76 7.36 -26.03
C ASN A 233 9.47 7.89 -25.37
N GLN A 234 9.27 7.64 -24.07
CA GLN A 234 8.06 8.06 -23.35
C GLN A 234 8.40 9.27 -22.45
N LEU A 235 7.86 10.44 -22.81
CA LEU A 235 8.13 11.71 -22.11
C LEU A 235 7.90 11.64 -20.60
N HIS A 236 6.85 10.92 -20.15
CA HIS A 236 6.57 10.77 -18.72
C HIS A 236 7.65 9.97 -17.99
N ILE A 237 8.29 8.98 -18.62
CA ILE A 237 9.40 8.21 -18.04
C ILE A 237 10.64 9.11 -17.95
N CYS A 238 10.93 9.89 -18.99
CA CYS A 238 12.03 10.87 -18.99
C CYS A 238 11.85 11.89 -17.85
N ALA A 239 10.64 12.42 -17.68
CA ALA A 239 10.32 13.39 -16.63
C ALA A 239 10.57 12.81 -15.23
N ILE A 240 10.10 11.59 -14.95
CA ILE A 240 10.31 10.92 -13.65
C ILE A 240 11.81 10.70 -13.38
N GLY A 241 12.56 10.25 -14.39
CA GLY A 241 14.01 10.06 -14.27
C GLY A 241 14.76 11.36 -13.99
N ALA A 242 14.46 12.41 -14.76
CA ALA A 242 15.08 13.73 -14.62
C ALA A 242 14.77 14.38 -13.27
N SER A 243 13.51 14.36 -12.83
CA SER A 243 13.12 14.96 -11.54
C SER A 243 13.72 14.20 -10.34
N ALA A 244 13.86 12.88 -10.42
CA ALA A 244 14.53 12.09 -9.39
C ALA A 244 16.05 12.38 -9.33
N LEU A 245 16.72 12.48 -10.48
CA LEU A 245 18.15 12.87 -10.53
C LEU A 245 18.36 14.29 -10.00
N TRP A 246 17.47 15.22 -10.35
CA TRP A 246 17.48 16.58 -9.82
C TRP A 246 17.32 16.60 -8.30
N SER A 247 16.39 15.82 -7.76
CA SER A 247 16.17 15.77 -6.31
C SER A 247 17.38 15.22 -5.58
N LEU A 248 18.09 14.23 -6.15
CA LEU A 248 19.34 13.71 -5.58
C LEU A 248 20.43 14.78 -5.55
N LEU A 249 20.57 15.59 -6.61
CA LEU A 249 21.53 16.69 -6.70
C LEU A 249 21.22 17.84 -5.74
N HIS A 250 19.94 18.12 -5.50
CA HIS A 250 19.50 19.25 -4.69
C HIS A 250 19.97 19.11 -3.23
N ASN A 251 20.73 20.08 -2.72
CA ASN A 251 21.23 20.12 -1.34
C ASN A 251 21.98 18.85 -0.87
N TYR A 252 22.65 18.13 -1.77
CA TYR A 252 23.44 16.95 -1.39
C TYR A 252 24.77 16.89 -2.16
N GLN A 253 25.87 17.30 -1.51
CA GLN A 253 27.17 17.46 -2.18
C GLN A 253 27.75 16.14 -2.70
N LYS A 254 27.51 15.02 -2.00
CA LYS A 254 27.96 13.68 -2.44
C LYS A 254 27.33 13.27 -3.77
N ALA A 255 26.06 13.65 -4.02
CA ALA A 255 25.42 13.41 -5.32
C ALA A 255 26.13 14.15 -6.45
N LYS A 256 26.62 15.37 -6.21
CA LYS A 256 27.31 16.15 -7.25
C LYS A 256 28.61 15.48 -7.71
N VAL A 257 29.31 14.77 -6.83
CA VAL A 257 30.54 14.05 -7.20
C VAL A 257 30.23 12.85 -8.08
N ILE A 258 29.15 12.12 -7.78
CA ILE A 258 28.76 10.88 -8.48
C ILE A 258 28.02 11.18 -9.79
N LEU A 259 27.14 12.19 -9.80
CA LEU A 259 26.22 12.47 -10.91
C LEU A 259 26.73 13.54 -11.88
N LYS A 260 27.74 14.36 -11.54
CA LYS A 260 28.38 15.27 -12.51
C LYS A 260 29.35 14.49 -13.41
N ASN A 261 28.82 13.50 -14.10
CA ASN A 261 29.52 12.76 -15.14
C ASN A 261 29.14 13.35 -16.51
N PRO A 262 30.10 13.64 -17.41
CA PRO A 262 29.83 14.16 -18.75
C PRO A 262 28.78 13.34 -19.50
N SER A 263 28.80 12.01 -19.40
CA SER A 263 27.86 11.13 -20.08
C SER A 263 26.42 11.28 -19.59
N ILE A 264 26.22 11.57 -18.30
CA ILE A 264 24.87 11.81 -17.74
C ILE A 264 24.35 13.18 -18.19
N ARG A 265 25.26 14.17 -18.27
CA ARG A 265 24.91 15.52 -18.72
C ARG A 265 24.41 15.51 -20.16
N ILE A 266 25.13 14.82 -21.06
CA ILE A 266 24.75 14.68 -22.48
C ILE A 266 23.36 14.05 -22.60
N LYS A 267 23.10 12.94 -21.91
CA LYS A 267 21.79 12.27 -21.93
C LYS A 267 20.65 13.15 -21.42
N ALA A 268 20.91 14.02 -20.44
CA ALA A 268 19.92 14.96 -19.94
C ALA A 268 19.64 16.10 -20.94
N GLU A 269 20.66 16.60 -21.63
CA GLU A 269 20.55 17.61 -22.69
C GLU A 269 19.79 17.06 -23.92
N GLU A 270 20.08 15.82 -24.33
CA GLU A 270 19.36 15.11 -25.40
C GLU A 270 17.87 14.92 -25.04
N ALA A 271 17.58 14.38 -23.85
CA ALA A 271 16.22 14.18 -23.38
C ALA A 271 15.42 15.50 -23.28
N PHE A 272 16.08 16.60 -22.94
CA PHE A 272 15.47 17.92 -22.90
C PHE A 272 15.13 18.43 -24.30
N THR A 273 16.05 18.26 -25.25
CA THR A 273 15.86 18.69 -26.65
C THR A 273 14.71 17.92 -27.29
N SER A 274 14.65 16.60 -27.12
CA SER A 274 13.56 15.75 -27.63
C SER A 274 12.19 16.01 -26.97
N ALA A 275 12.15 16.71 -25.83
CA ALA A 275 10.89 17.09 -25.18
C ALA A 275 10.33 18.43 -25.68
N GLN A 276 11.10 19.18 -26.48
CA GLN A 276 10.69 20.47 -27.06
C GLN A 276 10.19 20.36 -28.51
N GLU A 277 10.39 19.20 -29.15
CA GLU A 277 9.86 18.82 -30.47
C GLU A 277 8.43 18.25 -30.36
#